data_AF-A0A699R700-F1
#
_entry.id   AF-A0A699R700-F1
#
_cell.length_a   1.000
_cell.length_b   1.000
_cell.length_c   1.000
_cell.angle_alpha   90.00
_cell.angle_beta   90.00
_cell.angle_gamma   90.00
#
_symmetry.space_group_name_H-M   'P 1'
#
loop_
_entity.id
_entity.type
_entity.pdbx_description
1 polymer ?
#
loop_
_entity_poly.entity_id
_entity_poly.type
_entity_poly.pdbx_seq_one_letter_code
_entity_poly.pdbx_strand_id
1 'polypeptide(L)'
;MTKPTQKKVKFEWGDKQESTFQLLKQKLCSAPILALPDGCEDFIVYCDASNKGLGAVLMQREKVISYASRQLKIHEKNYTTHDLELGAVVFAFKIWRHYLYGTKCTVSTDHKSLQHILDQKELNMRQR
;
A
#
# COMPACT_ATOMS: atom_id res chain seq x y z
N MET A 1 17.83 -8.32 15.76
CA MET A 1 17.02 -9.26 14.95
C MET A 1 16.01 -9.95 15.86
N THR A 2 14.73 -9.94 15.52
CA THR A 2 13.68 -10.64 16.28
C THR A 2 13.75 -12.15 16.02
N LYS A 3 13.64 -12.98 17.06
CA LYS A 3 13.70 -14.45 16.98
C LYS A 3 12.83 -15.11 15.87
N PRO A 4 11.62 -14.63 15.54
CA PRO A 4 10.74 -15.30 14.56
C PRO A 4 11.20 -15.23 13.10
N THR A 5 12.14 -14.36 12.75
CA THR A 5 12.58 -14.15 11.36
C THR A 5 13.87 -14.89 11.01
N GLN A 6 14.39 -15.73 11.91
CA GLN A 6 15.60 -16.52 11.66
C GLN A 6 15.29 -17.75 10.78
N LYS A 7 16.03 -17.89 9.68
CA LYS A 7 15.99 -19.10 8.85
C LYS A 7 16.36 -20.33 9.69
N LYS A 8 15.63 -21.43 9.51
CA LYS A 8 15.78 -22.72 10.22
C LYS A 8 15.40 -22.73 11.72
N VAL A 9 14.84 -21.66 12.26
CA VAL A 9 14.23 -21.67 13.60
C VAL A 9 12.72 -21.91 13.46
N LYS A 10 12.16 -22.77 14.30
CA LYS A 10 10.71 -23.02 14.32
C LYS A 10 9.99 -21.72 14.69
N PHE A 11 9.03 -21.32 13.88
CA PHE A 11 8.20 -20.16 14.16
C PHE A 11 7.23 -20.50 15.30
N GLU A 12 7.51 -19.99 16.49
CA GLU A 12 6.65 -20.16 17.66
C GLU A 12 5.80 -18.93 17.87
N TRP A 13 4.49 -19.11 17.69
CA TRP A 13 3.47 -18.10 17.97
C TRP A 13 2.76 -18.47 19.27
N GLY A 14 3.16 -17.82 20.37
CA GLY A 14 2.53 -17.96 21.67
C GLY A 14 1.82 -16.67 22.09
N ASP A 15 1.29 -16.66 23.31
CA ASP A 15 0.49 -15.56 23.85
C ASP A 15 1.25 -14.23 23.89
N LYS A 16 2.57 -14.27 24.10
CA LYS A 16 3.41 -13.07 24.10
C LYS A 16 3.52 -12.44 22.70
N GLN A 17 3.67 -13.27 21.66
CA GLN A 17 3.72 -12.81 20.27
C GLN A 17 2.36 -12.26 19.85
N GLU A 18 1.27 -12.96 20.19
CA GLU A 18 -0.09 -12.50 19.90
C GLU A 18 -0.37 -11.17 20.62
N SER A 19 -0.08 -11.07 21.91
CA SER A 19 -0.28 -9.83 22.69
C SER A 19 0.52 -8.66 22.12
N THR A 20 1.77 -8.90 21.71
CA THR A 20 2.61 -7.87 21.07
C THR A 20 2.07 -7.46 19.70
N PHE A 21 1.57 -8.42 18.93
CA PHE A 21 0.97 -8.17 17.61
C PHE A 21 -0.32 -7.36 17.71
N GLN A 22 -1.19 -7.69 18.66
CA GLN A 22 -2.41 -6.93 18.94
C GLN A 22 -2.09 -5.52 19.44
N LEU A 23 -1.09 -5.36 20.32
CA LEU A 23 -0.62 -4.05 20.75
C LEU A 23 -0.09 -3.21 19.58
N LEU A 24 0.65 -3.81 18.65
CA LEU A 24 1.12 -3.14 17.43
C LEU A 24 -0.04 -2.67 16.56
N LYS A 25 -1.04 -3.53 16.31
CA LYS A 25 -2.25 -3.14 15.58
C LYS A 25 -2.95 -1.96 16.25
N GLN A 26 -3.15 -2.04 17.57
CA GLN A 26 -3.79 -0.98 18.33
C GLN A 26 -3.03 0.34 18.16
N LYS A 27 -1.70 0.32 18.29
CA LYS A 27 -0.87 1.52 18.12
C LYS A 27 -1.00 2.11 16.72
N LEU A 28 -0.96 1.28 15.68
CA LEU A 28 -1.13 1.71 14.28
C LEU A 28 -2.50 2.32 14.00
N CYS A 29 -3.54 1.87 14.69
CA CYS A 29 -4.90 2.39 14.56
C CYS A 29 -5.21 3.57 15.50
N SER A 30 -4.26 3.96 16.37
CA SER A 30 -4.44 5.02 17.34
C SER A 30 -3.63 6.27 16.98
N ALA A 31 -4.07 7.43 17.47
CA ALA A 31 -3.26 8.64 17.43
C ALA A 31 -1.95 8.42 18.23
N PRO A 32 -0.80 8.97 17.79
CA PRO A 32 -0.61 9.96 16.72
C PRO A 32 -0.28 9.37 15.34
N ILE A 33 -0.25 8.04 15.20
CA ILE A 33 0.16 7.36 13.96
C ILE A 33 -0.92 7.53 12.88
N LEU A 34 -2.17 7.29 13.27
CA LEU A 34 -3.34 7.59 12.44
C LEU A 34 -3.78 9.03 12.72
N ALA A 35 -3.78 9.87 11.68
CA ALA A 35 -4.13 11.28 11.76
C ALA A 35 -5.21 11.66 10.75
N LEU A 36 -5.94 12.73 11.07
CA LEU A 36 -6.84 13.35 10.09
C LEU A 36 -6.01 14.14 9.07
N PRO A 37 -6.47 14.23 7.81
CA PRO A 37 -5.80 15.03 6.81
C PRO A 37 -5.85 16.51 7.20
N ASP A 38 -4.71 17.17 7.10
CA ASP A 38 -4.53 18.60 7.38
C ASP A 38 -4.29 19.35 6.07
N GLY A 39 -5.37 19.84 5.47
CA GLY A 39 -5.35 20.50 4.17
C GLY A 39 -5.34 19.53 2.98
N CYS A 40 -4.96 20.07 1.81
CA CYS A 40 -5.06 19.39 0.51
C CYS A 40 -3.70 19.20 -0.19
N GLU A 41 -2.59 19.35 0.55
CA GLU A 41 -1.23 19.27 0.00
C GLU A 41 -0.43 18.15 0.66
N ASP A 42 0.70 17.80 0.06
CA ASP A 42 1.69 16.85 0.60
C ASP A 42 1.19 15.41 0.79
N PHE A 43 0.21 14.97 -0.02
CA PHE A 43 -0.21 13.57 0.00
C PHE A 43 0.83 12.65 -0.65
N ILE A 44 1.24 11.63 0.08
CA ILE A 44 2.10 10.57 -0.41
C ILE A 44 1.32 9.26 -0.36
N VAL A 45 1.25 8.58 -1.51
CA VAL A 45 0.58 7.30 -1.65
C VAL A 45 1.63 6.23 -1.84
N TYR A 46 1.76 5.33 -0.87
CA TYR A 46 2.58 4.14 -1.00
C TYR A 46 1.72 3.00 -1.53
N CYS A 47 2.14 2.38 -2.62
CA CYS A 47 1.46 1.25 -3.24
C CYS A 47 2.39 0.03 -3.24
N ASP A 48 1.82 -1.13 -3.00
CA ASP A 48 2.50 -2.42 -3.08
C ASP A 48 1.52 -3.48 -3.62
N ALA A 49 2.01 -4.36 -4.48
CA ALA A 49 1.22 -5.46 -5.00
C ALA A 49 1.92 -6.81 -4.75
N SER A 50 1.10 -7.81 -4.45
CA SER A 50 1.56 -9.19 -4.31
C SER A 50 0.67 -10.11 -5.12
N ASN A 51 1.12 -11.34 -5.35
CA ASN A 51 0.31 -12.39 -5.99
C ASN A 51 -0.95 -12.78 -5.18
N LYS A 52 -1.17 -12.21 -3.99
CA LYS A 52 -2.33 -12.46 -3.13
C LYS A 52 -3.27 -11.26 -3.01
N GLY A 53 -2.74 -10.05 -3.03
CA GLY A 53 -3.50 -8.84 -2.74
C GLY A 53 -2.76 -7.56 -3.10
N LEU A 54 -3.52 -6.48 -3.13
CA LEU A 54 -3.04 -5.11 -3.30
C LEU A 54 -3.07 -4.41 -1.95
N GLY A 55 -2.03 -3.65 -1.66
CA GLY A 55 -1.92 -2.80 -0.49
C GLY A 55 -1.62 -1.37 -0.89
N ALA A 56 -2.17 -0.42 -0.13
CA ALA A 56 -1.79 0.96 -0.25
C ALA A 56 -1.86 1.67 1.11
N VAL A 57 -1.05 2.71 1.28
CA VAL A 57 -1.06 3.59 2.45
C VAL A 57 -1.05 5.05 1.99
N LEU A 58 -2.00 5.83 2.51
CA LEU A 58 -2.04 7.28 2.33
C LEU A 58 -1.36 7.94 3.53
N MET A 59 -0.33 8.74 3.25
CA MET A 59 0.44 9.48 4.24
C MET A 59 0.44 10.97 3.92
N GLN A 60 0.60 11.77 4.98
CA GLN A 60 0.76 13.22 4.89
C GLN A 60 1.70 13.68 5.99
N ARG A 61 2.77 14.42 5.65
CA ARG A 61 3.75 14.97 6.61
C ARG A 61 4.20 13.95 7.67
N GLU A 62 4.63 12.77 7.21
CA GLU A 62 5.08 11.63 8.02
C GLU A 62 4.00 10.93 8.87
N LYS A 63 2.75 11.36 8.81
CA LYS A 63 1.61 10.73 9.48
C LYS A 63 0.82 9.88 8.52
N VAL A 64 0.22 8.80 9.02
CA VAL A 64 -0.65 7.95 8.21
C VAL A 64 -2.07 8.47 8.30
N ILE A 65 -2.70 8.69 7.15
CA ILE A 65 -4.10 9.12 7.07
C ILE A 65 -5.02 7.90 6.97
N SER A 66 -4.66 6.95 6.12
CA SER A 66 -5.49 5.77 5.87
C SER A 66 -4.65 4.61 5.35
N TYR A 67 -5.01 3.41 5.79
CA TYR A 67 -4.55 2.15 5.20
C TYR A 67 -5.65 1.59 4.29
N ALA A 68 -5.28 0.99 3.17
CA ALA A 68 -6.21 0.27 2.32
C ALA A 68 -5.57 -1.03 1.83
N SER A 69 -6.33 -2.12 1.85
CA SER A 69 -5.87 -3.40 1.32
C SER A 69 -7.04 -4.20 0.77
N ARG A 70 -6.82 -4.96 -0.29
CA ARG A 70 -7.83 -5.82 -0.88
C ARG A 70 -7.19 -7.08 -1.48
N GLN A 71 -7.85 -8.22 -1.33
CA GLN A 71 -7.45 -9.46 -1.99
C GLN A 71 -7.65 -9.37 -3.51
N LEU A 72 -6.78 -10.01 -4.29
CA LEU A 72 -6.94 -10.08 -5.75
C LEU A 72 -8.19 -10.86 -6.14
N LYS A 73 -8.93 -10.33 -7.11
CA LYS A 73 -10.01 -11.07 -7.77
C LYS A 73 -9.44 -12.21 -8.61
N ILE A 74 -10.29 -13.20 -8.90
CA ILE A 74 -9.89 -14.41 -9.64
C ILE A 74 -9.21 -14.08 -10.98
N HIS A 75 -9.68 -13.07 -11.71
CA HIS A 75 -9.07 -12.64 -12.97
C HIS A 75 -7.78 -11.84 -12.79
N GLU A 76 -7.66 -11.07 -11.71
CA GLU A 76 -6.46 -10.26 -11.40
C GLU A 76 -5.29 -11.18 -11.02
N LYS A 77 -5.54 -12.39 -10.51
CA LYS A 77 -4.47 -13.37 -10.20
C LYS A 77 -3.65 -13.80 -11.42
N ASN A 78 -4.20 -13.66 -12.62
CA ASN A 78 -3.52 -14.01 -13.86
C ASN A 78 -2.73 -12.83 -14.46
N TYR A 79 -2.71 -11.69 -13.77
CA TYR A 79 -1.98 -10.51 -14.23
C TYR A 79 -0.49 -10.66 -13.98
N THR A 80 0.31 -10.03 -14.84
CA THR A 80 1.75 -9.93 -14.62
C THR A 80 2.03 -9.05 -13.42
N THR A 81 3.19 -9.19 -12.78
CA THR A 81 3.59 -8.34 -11.65
C THR A 81 3.46 -6.86 -11.99
N HIS A 82 3.83 -6.45 -13.21
CA HIS A 82 3.69 -5.08 -13.68
C HIS A 82 2.22 -4.59 -13.68
N ASP A 83 1.29 -5.40 -14.18
CA ASP A 83 -0.14 -5.08 -14.21
C ASP A 83 -0.73 -5.03 -12.78
N LEU A 84 -0.22 -5.86 -11.86
CA LEU A 84 -0.62 -5.85 -10.45
C LEU A 84 -0.17 -4.59 -9.73
N GLU A 85 1.08 -4.16 -9.96
CA GLU A 85 1.63 -2.90 -9.42
C GLU A 85 0.81 -1.70 -9.88
N LEU A 86 0.48 -1.63 -11.17
CA LEU A 86 -0.42 -0.59 -11.68
C LEU A 86 -1.83 -0.72 -11.06
N GLY A 87 -2.31 -1.95 -10.87
CA GLY A 87 -3.57 -2.22 -10.18
C GLY A 87 -3.61 -1.68 -8.76
N ALA A 88 -2.49 -1.75 -8.01
CA ALA A 88 -2.38 -1.17 -6.66
C ALA A 88 -2.51 0.36 -6.70
N VAL A 89 -1.86 1.03 -7.66
CA VAL A 89 -2.00 2.48 -7.86
C VAL A 89 -3.45 2.85 -8.19
N VAL A 90 -4.06 2.20 -9.17
CA VAL A 90 -5.46 2.48 -9.54
C VAL A 90 -6.41 2.22 -8.36
N PHE A 91 -6.15 1.17 -7.57
CA PHE A 91 -6.91 0.87 -6.36
C PHE A 91 -6.82 1.99 -5.33
N ALA A 92 -5.62 2.50 -5.05
CA ALA A 92 -5.39 3.60 -4.13
C ALA A 92 -6.16 4.87 -4.55
N PHE A 93 -6.05 5.26 -5.82
CA PHE A 93 -6.73 6.45 -6.35
C PHE A 93 -8.25 6.31 -6.36
N LYS A 94 -8.79 5.10 -6.57
CA LYS A 94 -10.23 4.86 -6.50
C LYS A 94 -10.77 5.03 -5.08
N ILE A 95 -10.06 4.51 -4.08
CA ILE A 95 -10.49 4.64 -2.67
C ILE A 95 -10.36 6.09 -2.21
N TRP A 96 -9.20 6.71 -2.42
CA TRP A 96 -8.90 8.05 -1.93
C TRP A 96 -9.21 9.14 -2.94
N ARG A 97 -10.11 8.89 -3.90
CA ARG A 97 -10.54 9.89 -4.88
C ARG A 97 -10.97 11.19 -4.20
N HIS A 98 -11.65 11.10 -3.05
CA HIS A 98 -12.11 12.26 -2.30
C HIS A 98 -10.99 13.09 -1.67
N TYR A 99 -9.80 12.51 -1.42
CA TYR A 99 -8.64 13.24 -0.90
C TYR A 99 -7.70 13.71 -2.02
N LEU A 100 -7.49 12.87 -3.03
CA LEU A 100 -6.45 13.10 -4.04
C LEU A 100 -6.94 13.97 -5.21
N TYR A 101 -8.25 14.10 -5.40
CA TYR A 101 -8.78 14.84 -6.55
C TYR A 101 -8.44 16.33 -6.50
N GLY A 102 -7.79 16.84 -7.54
CA GLY A 102 -7.38 18.24 -7.65
C GLY A 102 -6.15 18.61 -6.81
N THR A 103 -5.49 17.63 -6.18
CA THR A 103 -4.30 17.84 -5.35
C THR A 103 -3.04 17.30 -6.02
N LYS A 104 -1.89 17.86 -5.66
CA LYS A 104 -0.60 17.25 -6.03
C LYS A 104 -0.32 16.13 -5.04
N CYS A 105 -0.13 14.92 -5.57
CA CYS A 105 0.25 13.76 -4.77
C CYS A 105 1.47 13.06 -5.37
N THR A 106 2.26 12.45 -4.49
CA THR A 106 3.44 11.67 -4.87
C THR A 106 3.13 10.19 -4.69
N VAL A 107 3.26 9.40 -5.75
CA VAL A 107 3.08 7.95 -5.69
C VAL A 107 4.44 7.28 -5.53
N SER A 108 4.59 6.48 -4.48
CA SER A 108 5.77 5.66 -4.23
C SER A 108 5.43 4.18 -4.42
N THR A 109 6.16 3.52 -5.32
CA THR A 109 6.07 2.08 -5.63
C THR A 109 7.50 1.56 -5.75
N ASP A 110 7.71 0.30 -5.37
CA ASP A 110 9.01 -0.38 -5.49
C ASP A 110 9.32 -0.82 -6.93
N HIS A 111 8.34 -0.73 -7.84
CA HIS A 111 8.51 -1.14 -9.22
C HIS A 111 8.98 0.02 -10.12
N LYS A 112 10.30 0.03 -10.42
CA LYS A 112 10.96 1.04 -11.28
C LYS A 112 10.29 1.23 -12.63
N SER A 113 9.65 0.19 -13.17
CA SER A 113 8.93 0.24 -14.46
C SER A 113 7.78 1.25 -14.46
N LEU A 114 7.13 1.47 -13.31
CA LEU A 114 5.99 2.39 -13.19
C LEU A 114 6.40 3.85 -13.29
N GLN A 115 7.67 4.19 -13.07
CA GLN A 115 8.17 5.58 -13.24
C GLN A 115 8.04 6.06 -14.68
N HIS A 116 8.10 5.15 -15.65
CA HIS A 116 8.07 5.47 -17.07
C HIS A 116 6.68 5.35 -17.71
N ILE A 117 5.64 4.99 -16.96
CA ILE A 117 4.27 4.87 -17.50
C ILE A 117 3.75 6.23 -17.99
N LEU A 118 4.07 7.32 -17.28
CA LEU A 118 3.64 8.67 -17.67
C LEU A 118 4.35 9.17 -18.94
N ASP A 119 5.54 8.64 -19.22
CA ASP A 119 6.34 8.98 -20.41
C ASP A 119 6.11 8.00 -21.58
N GLN A 120 5.38 6.90 -21.37
CA GLN A 120 5.13 5.89 -22.39
C GLN A 120 4.13 6.39 -23.44
N LYS A 121 4.62 6.48 -24.68
CA LYS A 121 3.85 6.94 -25.85
C LYS A 121 2.73 5.98 -26.27
N GLU A 122 2.88 4.69 -25.98
CA GLU A 122 1.89 3.65 -26.22
C GLU A 122 1.63 2.87 -24.94
N LEU A 123 0.47 3.12 -24.34
CA LEU A 123 -0.05 2.36 -23.22
C LEU A 123 -0.73 1.11 -23.75
N ASN A 124 -0.50 -0.04 -23.11
CA ASN A 124 -1.15 -1.28 -23.47
C ASN A 124 -2.68 -1.18 -23.22
N MET A 125 -3.52 -2.00 -23.85
CA MET A 125 -5.00 -1.93 -23.73
C MET A 125 -5.55 -1.95 -22.29
N ARG A 126 -4.75 -2.44 -21.33
CA ARG A 126 -5.08 -2.48 -19.89
C ARG A 126 -4.61 -1.25 -19.11
N GLN A 127 -3.69 -0.48 -19.67
CA GLN A 127 -3.12 0.74 -19.10
C GLN A 127 -3.76 2.00 -19.69
N ARG A 128 -4.51 1.85 -20.79
CA ARG A 128 -5.28 2.89 -21.48
C ARG A 128 -6.57 3.23 -20.75
#